data_AF-A0A7S0MZN6-F1
#
_entry.id   AF-A0A7S0MZN6-F1
#
_cell.length_a   1.000
_cell.length_b   1.000
_cell.length_c   1.000
_cell.angle_alpha   90.00
_cell.angle_beta   90.00
_cell.angle_gamma   90.00
#
_symmetry.space_group_name_H-M   'P 1'
#
loop_
_entity.id
_entity.type
_entity.pdbx_description
1 polymer ?
#
loop_
_entity_poly.entity_id
_entity_poly.type
_entity_poly.pdbx_seq_one_letter_code
_entity_poly.pdbx_strand_id
1 'polypeptide(L)'
;MSLAEIETACEQLSSGNAAERTTAERFLLNIRSSENAMQVARAVIDSSNLPSACFQAACILKDALLRDWNKLSIEARMELQSHILQHVVRQDCCAGSGGLKPFVRAQLLQSFAVIVKRGWLDGPPNLFSDLLGYIESLMAGAGTRAVGAWTLLALLDEFASSSRSVVGLSWEYHHSCQQRINGDGHLLRMFATVLAAVYGDIDALRAAVAAAAAPVPRP
;
A
#
# COMPACT_ATOMS: atom_id res chain seq x y z
N MET A 1 -0.72 -1.90 -26.30
CA MET A 1 -1.89 -1.93 -25.41
C MET A 1 -1.91 -0.60 -24.68
N SER A 2 -2.96 0.19 -24.88
CA SER A 2 -3.02 1.58 -24.42
C SER A 2 -3.80 1.69 -23.10
N LEU A 3 -3.40 2.63 -22.26
CA LEU A 3 -4.10 3.06 -21.04
C LEU A 3 -5.63 3.11 -21.21
N ALA A 4 -6.07 3.65 -22.35
CA ALA A 4 -7.47 3.83 -22.71
C ALA A 4 -8.27 2.52 -22.78
N GLU A 5 -7.65 1.41 -23.18
CA GLU A 5 -8.33 0.10 -23.25
C GLU A 5 -8.70 -0.43 -21.86
N ILE A 6 -7.83 -0.19 -20.87
CA ILE A 6 -8.08 -0.59 -19.47
C ILE A 6 -9.12 0.33 -18.83
N GLU A 7 -9.04 1.63 -19.08
CA GLU A 7 -10.04 2.58 -18.59
C GLU A 7 -11.43 2.23 -19.13
N THR A 8 -11.53 1.99 -20.44
CA THR A 8 -12.77 1.58 -21.11
C THR A 8 -13.32 0.28 -20.52
N ALA A 9 -12.47 -0.73 -20.30
CA ALA A 9 -12.89 -1.98 -19.67
C ALA A 9 -13.38 -1.76 -18.22
N CYS A 10 -12.75 -0.88 -17.45
CA CYS A 10 -13.17 -0.58 -16.08
C CYS A 10 -14.51 0.17 -16.01
N GLU A 11 -14.80 1.03 -16.99
CA GLU A 11 -16.10 1.67 -17.13
C GLU A 11 -17.17 0.65 -17.52
N GLN A 12 -16.88 -0.22 -18.49
CA GLN A 12 -17.77 -1.31 -18.91
C GLN A 12 -18.09 -2.30 -17.78
N LEU A 13 -17.13 -2.59 -16.90
CA LEU A 13 -17.37 -3.38 -15.68
C LEU A 13 -18.43 -2.76 -14.76
N SER A 14 -18.48 -1.42 -14.73
CA SER A 14 -19.40 -0.66 -13.90
C SER A 14 -20.73 -0.38 -14.61
N SER A 15 -20.87 -0.77 -15.87
CA SER A 15 -22.09 -0.58 -16.67
C SER A 15 -23.22 -1.50 -16.21
N GLY A 16 -24.47 -1.10 -16.47
CA GLY A 16 -25.65 -1.96 -16.26
C GLY A 16 -25.78 -3.09 -17.29
N ASN A 17 -24.96 -3.12 -18.33
CA ASN A 17 -25.06 -4.08 -19.42
C ASN A 17 -24.25 -5.36 -19.13
N ALA A 18 -24.95 -6.50 -19.00
CA ALA A 18 -24.31 -7.78 -18.69
C ALA A 18 -23.30 -8.25 -19.76
N ALA A 19 -23.54 -7.95 -21.04
CA ALA A 19 -22.64 -8.35 -22.13
C ALA A 19 -21.33 -7.56 -22.11
N GLU A 20 -21.41 -6.25 -21.86
CA GLU A 20 -20.25 -5.36 -21.68
C GLU A 20 -19.43 -5.77 -20.45
N ARG A 21 -20.10 -6.03 -19.31
CA ARG A 21 -19.42 -6.53 -18.10
C ARG A 21 -18.65 -7.82 -18.37
N THR A 22 -19.30 -8.81 -19.00
CA THR A 22 -18.66 -10.10 -19.32
C THR A 22 -17.45 -9.92 -20.24
N THR A 23 -17.55 -9.01 -21.21
CA THR A 23 -16.46 -8.72 -22.17
C THR A 23 -15.29 -8.06 -21.46
N ALA A 24 -15.56 -7.06 -20.63
CA ALA A 24 -14.56 -6.37 -19.82
C ALA A 24 -13.87 -7.29 -18.80
N GLU A 25 -14.63 -8.15 -18.12
CA GLU A 25 -14.08 -9.17 -17.20
C GLU A 25 -13.09 -10.08 -17.92
N ARG A 26 -13.48 -10.63 -19.07
CA ARG A 26 -12.62 -11.51 -19.86
C ARG A 26 -11.35 -10.79 -20.32
N PHE A 27 -11.47 -9.54 -20.74
CA PHE A 27 -10.33 -8.72 -21.14
C PHE A 27 -9.35 -8.49 -19.97
N LEU A 28 -9.84 -8.08 -18.80
CA LEU A 28 -8.99 -7.83 -17.62
C LEU A 28 -8.35 -9.12 -17.08
N LEU A 29 -9.05 -10.26 -17.16
CA LEU A 29 -8.49 -11.56 -16.83
C LEU A 29 -7.35 -11.95 -17.79
N ASN A 30 -7.51 -11.70 -19.09
CA ASN A 30 -6.45 -11.93 -20.08
C ASN A 30 -5.22 -11.04 -19.86
N ILE A 31 -5.43 -9.78 -19.46
CA ILE A 31 -4.31 -8.90 -19.09
C ILE A 31 -3.59 -9.45 -17.85
N ARG A 32 -4.34 -9.92 -16.86
CA ARG A 32 -3.74 -10.46 -15.63
C ARG A 32 -2.85 -11.66 -15.91
N SER A 33 -3.14 -12.46 -16.92
CA SER A 33 -2.33 -13.61 -17.33
C SER A 33 -1.21 -13.29 -18.32
N SER A 34 -1.10 -12.05 -18.82
CA SER A 34 -0.09 -11.69 -19.82
C SER A 34 1.32 -11.51 -19.23
N GLU A 35 2.35 -11.63 -20.08
CA GLU A 35 3.74 -11.41 -19.68
C GLU A 35 4.06 -9.94 -19.37
N ASN A 36 3.36 -9.01 -20.02
CA ASN A 36 3.53 -7.57 -19.83
C ASN A 36 2.63 -6.97 -18.72
N ALA A 37 1.91 -7.80 -17.96
CA ALA A 37 0.93 -7.37 -16.96
C ALA A 37 1.48 -6.34 -15.96
N MET A 38 2.71 -6.54 -15.45
CA MET A 38 3.34 -5.60 -14.51
C MET A 38 3.61 -4.23 -15.13
N GLN A 39 4.16 -4.22 -16.36
CA GLN A 39 4.46 -2.97 -17.07
C GLN A 39 3.19 -2.17 -17.35
N VAL A 40 2.15 -2.86 -17.80
CA VAL A 40 0.84 -2.29 -18.08
C VAL A 40 0.23 -1.71 -16.81
N ALA A 41 0.19 -2.48 -15.72
CA ALA A 41 -0.38 -2.03 -14.46
C ALA A 41 0.34 -0.80 -13.91
N ARG A 42 1.67 -0.76 -13.99
CA ARG A 42 2.48 0.40 -13.60
C ARG A 42 2.11 1.65 -14.40
N ALA A 43 2.01 1.52 -15.72
CA ALA A 43 1.62 2.62 -16.59
C ALA A 43 0.23 3.18 -16.24
N VAL A 44 -0.73 2.31 -15.91
CA VAL A 44 -2.07 2.71 -15.46
C VAL A 44 -2.01 3.42 -14.12
N ILE A 45 -1.30 2.87 -13.12
CA ILE A 45 -1.14 3.51 -11.82
C ILE A 45 -0.56 4.92 -11.96
N ASP A 46 0.44 5.11 -12.82
CA ASP A 46 1.11 6.41 -12.97
C ASP A 46 0.30 7.45 -13.76
N SER A 47 -0.56 7.02 -14.68
CA SER A 47 -1.16 7.93 -15.69
C SER A 47 -2.68 8.03 -15.64
N SER A 48 -3.38 7.04 -15.08
CA SER A 48 -4.84 7.01 -15.05
C SER A 48 -5.39 7.97 -13.99
N ASN A 49 -6.41 8.75 -14.38
CA ASN A 49 -7.22 9.51 -13.44
C ASN A 49 -8.47 8.75 -13.00
N LEU A 50 -8.78 7.61 -13.63
CA LEU A 50 -9.94 6.80 -13.34
C LEU A 50 -9.68 5.90 -12.11
N PRO A 51 -10.40 6.09 -10.97
CA PRO A 51 -10.11 5.34 -9.75
C PRO A 51 -10.30 3.83 -9.88
N SER A 52 -11.30 3.38 -10.65
CA SER A 52 -11.55 1.95 -10.89
C SER A 52 -10.42 1.31 -11.69
N ALA A 53 -9.84 2.01 -12.67
CA ALA A 53 -8.67 1.54 -13.41
C ALA A 53 -7.43 1.45 -12.51
N CYS A 54 -7.18 2.44 -11.66
CA CYS A 54 -6.06 2.39 -10.70
C CYS A 54 -6.22 1.22 -9.71
N PHE A 55 -7.44 0.95 -9.25
CA PHE A 55 -7.73 -0.20 -8.39
C PHE A 55 -7.47 -1.54 -9.12
N GLN A 56 -7.97 -1.71 -10.34
CA GLN A 56 -7.73 -2.94 -11.11
C GLN A 56 -6.25 -3.11 -11.45
N ALA A 57 -5.56 -2.03 -11.77
CA ALA A 57 -4.12 -2.05 -12.01
C ALA A 57 -3.33 -2.49 -10.77
N ALA A 58 -3.69 -1.99 -9.57
CA ALA A 58 -3.08 -2.46 -8.32
C ALA A 58 -3.28 -3.97 -8.11
N CYS A 59 -4.47 -4.50 -8.40
CA CYS A 59 -4.75 -5.93 -8.36
C CYS A 59 -3.90 -6.72 -9.39
N ILE A 60 -3.83 -6.26 -10.63
CA ILE A 60 -3.05 -6.90 -11.71
C ILE A 60 -1.56 -6.89 -11.36
N LEU A 61 -1.04 -5.77 -10.85
CA LEU A 61 0.36 -5.64 -10.46
C LEU A 61 0.71 -6.66 -9.37
N LYS A 62 -0.10 -6.73 -8.31
CA LYS A 62 0.08 -7.69 -7.22
C LYS A 62 0.08 -9.13 -7.74
N ASP A 63 -0.93 -9.51 -8.52
CA ASP A 63 -1.08 -10.88 -9.01
C ASP A 63 0.05 -11.28 -9.95
N ALA A 64 0.46 -10.39 -10.86
CA ALA A 64 1.57 -10.63 -11.78
C ALA A 64 2.92 -10.75 -11.05
N LEU A 65 3.16 -9.89 -10.06
CA LEU A 65 4.37 -9.91 -9.25
C LEU A 65 4.46 -11.22 -8.44
N LEU A 66 3.37 -11.66 -7.83
CA LEU A 66 3.33 -12.93 -7.09
C LEU A 66 3.53 -14.15 -8.00
N ARG A 67 2.94 -14.14 -9.20
CA ARG A 67 3.11 -15.19 -10.21
C ARG A 67 4.56 -15.32 -10.66
N ASP A 68 5.19 -14.20 -10.98
CA ASP A 68 6.55 -14.16 -11.53
C ASP A 68 7.63 -13.91 -10.46
N TRP A 69 7.30 -14.08 -9.18
CA TRP A 69 8.16 -13.77 -8.04
C TRP A 69 9.60 -14.26 -8.22
N ASN A 70 9.76 -15.56 -8.50
CA ASN A 70 11.06 -16.22 -8.63
C ASN A 70 11.84 -15.79 -9.89
N LYS A 71 11.19 -15.13 -10.86
CA LYS A 71 11.85 -14.58 -12.05
C LYS A 71 12.40 -13.17 -11.81
N LEU A 72 11.90 -12.47 -10.79
CA LEU A 72 12.29 -11.12 -10.45
C LEU A 72 13.50 -11.13 -9.51
N SER A 73 14.46 -10.24 -9.75
CA SER A 73 15.56 -9.98 -8.81
C SER A 73 15.05 -9.29 -7.54
N ILE A 74 15.84 -9.33 -6.47
CA ILE A 74 15.50 -8.66 -5.21
C ILE A 74 15.34 -7.15 -5.44
N GLU A 75 16.21 -6.55 -6.26
CA GLU A 75 16.20 -5.14 -6.60
C GLU A 75 14.91 -4.75 -7.32
N ALA A 76 14.48 -5.57 -8.30
CA ALA A 76 13.22 -5.34 -9.02
C ALA A 76 12.01 -5.40 -8.08
N ARG A 77 12.00 -6.35 -7.13
CA ARG A 77 10.94 -6.46 -6.11
C ARG A 77 10.93 -5.23 -5.20
N MET A 78 12.10 -4.76 -4.77
CA MET A 78 12.24 -3.56 -3.93
C MET A 78 11.82 -2.28 -4.68
N GLU A 79 12.17 -2.16 -5.96
CA GLU A 79 11.73 -1.03 -6.79
C GLU A 79 10.21 -0.98 -6.88
N LEU A 80 9.55 -2.13 -7.10
CA LEU A 80 8.09 -2.20 -7.18
C LEU A 80 7.41 -1.83 -5.85
N GLN A 81 7.94 -2.30 -4.72
CA GLN A 81 7.46 -1.91 -3.39
C GLN A 81 7.58 -0.40 -3.18
N SER A 82 8.76 0.15 -3.46
CA SER A 82 9.03 1.59 -3.34
C SER A 82 8.13 2.40 -4.26
N HIS A 83 7.92 1.94 -5.48
CA HIS A 83 7.08 2.59 -6.47
C HIS A 83 5.62 2.72 -5.99
N ILE A 84 5.02 1.63 -5.48
CA ILE A 84 3.65 1.64 -4.95
C ILE A 84 3.53 2.65 -3.79
N LEU A 85 4.44 2.59 -2.81
CA LEU A 85 4.37 3.45 -1.64
C LEU A 85 4.62 4.92 -1.99
N GLN A 86 5.60 5.21 -2.85
CA GLN A 86 5.86 6.57 -3.33
C GLN A 86 4.69 7.13 -4.13
N HIS A 87 3.98 6.29 -4.89
CA HIS A 87 2.77 6.72 -5.59
C HIS A 87 1.69 7.17 -4.61
N VAL A 88 1.43 6.40 -3.55
CA VAL A 88 0.46 6.77 -2.50
C VAL A 88 0.87 8.07 -1.81
N VAL A 89 2.13 8.20 -1.40
CA VAL A 89 2.66 9.44 -0.78
C VAL A 89 2.48 10.63 -1.73
N ARG A 90 2.84 10.49 -3.01
CA ARG A 90 2.71 11.57 -3.99
C ARG A 90 1.26 12.01 -4.17
N GLN A 91 0.34 11.07 -4.23
CA GLN A 91 -1.08 11.36 -4.49
C GLN A 91 -1.84 11.85 -3.26
N ASP A 92 -1.45 11.49 -2.04
CA ASP A 92 -2.16 11.90 -0.81
C ASP A 92 -1.45 13.03 -0.03
N CYS A 93 -0.17 13.32 -0.30
CA CYS A 93 0.61 14.29 0.49
C CYS A 93 1.12 15.51 -0.31
N CYS A 94 1.17 15.47 -1.65
CA CYS A 94 1.64 16.61 -2.43
C CYS A 94 0.53 17.65 -2.62
N ALA A 95 0.90 18.94 -2.49
CA ALA A 95 -0.04 20.03 -2.72
C ALA A 95 -0.58 20.00 -4.16
N GLY A 96 -1.90 20.06 -4.31
CA GLY A 96 -2.57 20.05 -5.61
C GLY A 96 -2.98 18.67 -6.13
N SER A 97 -2.65 17.57 -5.44
CA SER A 97 -3.25 16.28 -5.74
C SER A 97 -4.67 16.21 -5.15
N GLY A 98 -5.62 15.61 -5.90
CA GLY A 98 -7.00 15.43 -5.42
C GLY A 98 -7.15 14.35 -4.34
N GLY A 99 -6.06 13.77 -3.86
CA GLY A 99 -6.04 12.57 -3.01
C GLY A 99 -6.44 11.31 -3.77
N LEU A 100 -5.97 10.15 -3.29
CA LEU A 100 -6.50 8.89 -3.77
C LEU A 100 -7.87 8.62 -3.17
N LYS A 101 -8.77 8.02 -3.97
CA LYS A 101 -10.01 7.48 -3.41
C LYS A 101 -9.67 6.41 -2.36
N PRO A 102 -10.41 6.35 -1.22
CA PRO A 102 -10.05 5.46 -0.11
C PRO A 102 -9.86 3.99 -0.50
N PHE A 103 -10.71 3.46 -1.39
CA PHE A 103 -10.62 2.06 -1.84
C PHE A 103 -9.39 1.80 -2.73
N VAL A 104 -8.93 2.78 -3.51
CA VAL A 104 -7.72 2.68 -4.33
C VAL A 104 -6.49 2.66 -3.43
N ARG A 105 -6.43 3.60 -2.47
CA ARG A 105 -5.36 3.66 -1.47
C ARG A 105 -5.28 2.36 -0.66
N ALA A 106 -6.41 1.86 -0.16
CA ALA A 106 -6.46 0.61 0.57
C ALA A 106 -5.91 -0.56 -0.26
N GLN A 107 -6.29 -0.66 -1.53
CA GLN A 107 -5.81 -1.73 -2.41
C GLN A 107 -4.32 -1.62 -2.73
N LEU A 108 -3.79 -0.41 -2.94
CA LEU A 108 -2.35 -0.19 -3.16
C LEU A 108 -1.53 -0.57 -1.92
N LEU A 109 -1.94 -0.11 -0.73
CA LEU A 109 -1.25 -0.42 0.52
C LEU A 109 -1.35 -1.90 0.88
N GLN A 110 -2.49 -2.55 0.60
CA GLN A 110 -2.62 -4.00 0.74
C GLN A 110 -1.70 -4.75 -0.21
N SER A 111 -1.63 -4.33 -1.47
CA SER A 111 -0.72 -4.94 -2.46
C SER A 111 0.73 -4.80 -2.01
N PHE A 112 1.11 -3.60 -1.53
CA PHE A 112 2.41 -3.34 -0.93
C PHE A 112 2.71 -4.29 0.25
N ALA A 113 1.80 -4.41 1.21
CA ALA A 113 2.00 -5.26 2.39
C ALA A 113 2.18 -6.74 2.02
N VAL A 114 1.38 -7.24 1.06
CA VAL A 114 1.49 -8.61 0.54
C VAL A 114 2.87 -8.85 -0.07
N ILE A 115 3.38 -7.90 -0.86
CA ILE A 115 4.70 -7.99 -1.51
C ILE A 115 5.81 -7.98 -0.46
N VAL A 116 5.71 -7.12 0.57
CA VAL A 116 6.68 -7.05 1.68
C VAL A 116 6.74 -8.38 2.42
N LYS A 117 5.59 -8.91 2.86
CA LYS A 117 5.54 -10.20 3.57
C LYS A 117 6.08 -11.34 2.71
N ARG A 118 5.73 -11.38 1.43
CA ARG A 118 6.19 -12.43 0.50
C ARG A 118 7.70 -12.48 0.34
N GLY A 119 8.37 -11.33 0.40
CA GLY A 119 9.83 -11.23 0.26
C GLY A 119 10.60 -11.07 1.55
N TRP A 120 9.93 -11.07 2.70
CA TRP A 120 10.59 -10.78 3.96
C TRP A 120 11.69 -11.79 4.31
N LEU A 121 11.44 -13.09 4.15
CA LEU A 121 12.45 -14.11 4.47
C LEU A 121 13.52 -14.25 3.37
N ASP A 122 13.25 -13.73 2.17
CA ASP A 122 14.16 -13.78 1.02
C ASP A 122 15.17 -12.61 1.00
N GLY A 123 14.90 -11.54 1.74
CA GLY A 123 15.68 -10.30 1.73
C GLY A 123 16.79 -10.21 2.78
N PRO A 124 17.65 -9.18 2.70
CA PRO A 124 18.67 -8.94 3.72
C PRO A 124 18.01 -8.63 5.09
N PRO A 125 18.65 -8.98 6.21
CA PRO A 125 18.03 -8.95 7.54
C PRO A 125 17.57 -7.56 7.97
N ASN A 126 18.21 -6.50 7.48
CA ASN A 126 17.87 -5.11 7.78
C ASN A 126 16.74 -4.53 6.93
N LEU A 127 16.35 -5.18 5.82
CA LEU A 127 15.38 -4.61 4.86
C LEU A 127 14.08 -4.16 5.52
N PHE A 128 13.53 -4.98 6.41
CA PHE A 128 12.29 -4.66 7.11
C PHE A 128 12.48 -3.55 8.15
N SER A 129 13.64 -3.50 8.81
CA SER A 129 14.00 -2.44 9.75
C SER A 129 14.11 -1.08 9.05
N ASP A 130 14.71 -1.07 7.86
CA ASP A 130 14.87 0.14 7.03
C ASP A 130 13.50 0.63 6.53
N LEU A 131 12.63 -0.31 6.12
CA LEU A 131 11.25 0.00 5.77
C LEU A 131 10.48 0.61 6.95
N LEU A 132 10.57 0.03 8.15
CA LEU A 132 9.94 0.60 9.34
C LEU A 132 10.49 1.99 9.66
N GLY A 133 11.80 2.21 9.49
CA GLY A 133 12.41 3.53 9.66
C GLY A 133 11.85 4.57 8.68
N TYR A 134 11.60 4.18 7.43
CA TYR A 134 10.94 5.04 6.47
C TYR A 134 9.50 5.35 6.87
N ILE A 135 8.72 4.35 7.31
CA ILE A 135 7.33 4.56 7.76
C ILE A 135 7.29 5.48 9.00
N GLU A 136 8.22 5.31 9.93
CA GLU A 136 8.40 6.20 11.09
C GLU A 136 8.63 7.65 10.66
N SER A 137 9.47 7.87 9.65
CA SER A 137 9.70 9.22 9.09
C SER A 137 8.42 9.82 8.49
N LEU A 138 7.59 9.01 7.82
CA LEU A 138 6.29 9.46 7.30
C LEU A 138 5.34 9.84 8.44
N MET A 139 5.31 9.06 9.52
CA MET A 139 4.45 9.35 10.68
C MET A 139 4.88 10.59 11.46
N ALA A 140 6.18 10.87 11.51
CA ALA A 140 6.70 12.09 12.12
C ALA A 140 6.28 13.35 11.33
N GLY A 141 6.22 13.26 10.00
CA GLY A 141 5.85 14.38 9.12
C GLY A 141 4.36 14.73 9.17
N ALA A 142 4.02 15.99 9.48
CA ALA A 142 2.63 16.44 9.60
C ALA A 142 1.76 16.18 8.35
N GLY A 143 2.30 16.39 7.15
CA GLY A 143 1.58 16.16 5.89
C GLY A 143 1.56 14.69 5.40
N THR A 144 2.41 13.84 5.98
CA THR A 144 2.57 12.43 5.57
C THR A 144 2.07 11.44 6.61
N ARG A 145 1.69 11.92 7.80
CA ARG A 145 1.39 11.09 8.97
C ARG A 145 0.31 10.05 8.69
N ALA A 146 -0.78 10.48 8.05
CA ALA A 146 -1.89 9.60 7.73
C ALA A 146 -1.44 8.45 6.81
N VAL A 147 -0.61 8.73 5.79
CA VAL A 147 -0.06 7.69 4.90
C VAL A 147 0.85 6.73 5.66
N GLY A 148 1.70 7.24 6.56
CA GLY A 148 2.50 6.39 7.44
C GLY A 148 1.64 5.44 8.29
N ALA A 149 0.58 5.96 8.93
CA ALA A 149 -0.33 5.18 9.73
C ALA A 149 -1.11 4.13 8.92
N TRP A 150 -1.62 4.48 7.73
CA TRP A 150 -2.31 3.52 6.86
C TRP A 150 -1.37 2.43 6.34
N THR A 151 -0.11 2.78 6.05
CA THR A 151 0.90 1.80 5.62
C THR A 151 1.22 0.83 6.75
N LEU A 152 1.39 1.33 7.97
CA LEU A 152 1.65 0.51 9.15
C LEU A 152 0.47 -0.43 9.46
N LEU A 153 -0.76 0.07 9.35
CA LEU A 153 -1.98 -0.72 9.53
C LEU A 153 -2.06 -1.84 8.48
N ALA A 154 -1.83 -1.53 7.20
CA ALA A 154 -1.84 -2.54 6.14
C ALA A 154 -0.80 -3.65 6.36
N LEU A 155 0.39 -3.29 6.86
CA LEU A 155 1.40 -4.27 7.25
C LEU A 155 0.93 -5.12 8.44
N LEU A 156 0.39 -4.51 9.50
CA LEU A 156 -0.14 -5.24 10.66
C LEU A 156 -1.24 -6.22 10.26
N ASP A 157 -2.20 -5.78 9.46
CA ASP A 157 -3.30 -6.63 8.97
C ASP A 157 -2.77 -7.80 8.15
N GLU A 158 -1.82 -7.54 7.24
CA GLU A 158 -1.23 -8.60 6.44
C GLU A 158 -0.44 -9.58 7.32
N PHE A 159 0.36 -9.13 8.27
CA PHE A 159 1.14 -10.01 9.16
C PHE A 159 0.29 -10.76 10.19
N ALA A 160 -0.81 -10.17 10.66
CA ALA A 160 -1.75 -10.79 11.59
C ALA A 160 -2.70 -11.78 10.89
N SER A 161 -2.98 -11.57 9.61
CA SER A 161 -3.82 -12.47 8.82
C SER A 161 -3.17 -13.85 8.69
N SER A 162 -3.82 -14.83 9.33
CA SER A 162 -3.62 -16.27 9.10
C SER A 162 -4.35 -16.77 7.85
N SER A 163 -5.05 -15.87 7.13
CA SER A 163 -5.99 -16.28 6.10
C SER A 163 -5.28 -16.58 4.78
N ARG A 164 -5.37 -17.87 4.43
CA ARG A 164 -5.15 -18.51 3.12
C ARG A 164 -3.76 -18.24 2.55
N SER A 165 -3.03 -19.34 2.35
CA SER A 165 -1.92 -19.41 1.42
C SER A 165 -2.25 -18.60 0.17
N VAL A 166 -1.72 -17.37 0.11
CA VAL A 166 -1.56 -16.65 -1.15
C VAL A 166 -0.88 -17.66 -2.06
N VAL A 167 -1.44 -17.91 -3.24
CA VAL A 167 -0.93 -18.94 -4.18
C VAL A 167 0.60 -18.87 -4.21
N GLY A 168 1.26 -19.91 -3.66
CA GLY A 168 2.73 -19.97 -3.57
C GLY A 168 3.37 -19.75 -2.19
N LEU A 169 2.62 -19.54 -1.10
CA LEU A 169 3.15 -19.54 0.28
C LEU A 169 2.66 -20.77 1.08
N SER A 170 3.61 -21.53 1.64
CA SER A 170 3.29 -22.59 2.60
C SER A 170 2.82 -21.98 3.93
N TRP A 171 1.99 -22.71 4.67
CA TRP A 171 1.61 -22.32 6.04
C TRP A 171 2.84 -22.08 6.93
N GLU A 172 3.91 -22.86 6.73
CA GLU A 172 5.20 -22.71 7.41
C GLU A 172 5.80 -21.31 7.19
N TYR A 173 5.75 -20.79 5.97
CA TYR A 173 6.24 -19.44 5.67
C TYR A 173 5.45 -18.37 6.45
N HIS A 174 4.13 -18.50 6.50
CA HIS A 174 3.28 -17.60 7.28
C HIS A 174 3.63 -17.64 8.78
N HIS A 175 3.79 -18.85 9.33
CA HIS A 175 4.16 -19.06 10.72
C HIS A 175 5.56 -18.50 11.03
N SER A 176 6.55 -18.71 10.16
CA SER A 176 7.90 -18.14 10.30
C SER A 176 7.89 -16.62 10.31
N CYS A 177 7.11 -15.97 9.44
CA CYS A 177 6.94 -14.51 9.46
C CYS A 177 6.35 -14.03 10.80
N GLN A 178 5.32 -14.72 11.31
CA GLN A 178 4.70 -14.36 12.59
C GLN A 178 5.64 -14.58 13.79
N GLN A 179 6.49 -15.60 13.76
CA GLN A 179 7.50 -15.78 14.79
C GLN A 179 8.56 -14.67 14.73
N ARG A 180 9.03 -14.32 13.53
CA ARG A 180 10.06 -13.29 13.35
C ARG A 180 9.56 -11.88 13.67
N ILE A 181 8.31 -11.51 13.35
CA ILE A 181 7.79 -10.17 13.70
C ILE A 181 7.83 -9.91 15.21
N ASN A 182 7.61 -10.96 16.00
CA ASN A 182 7.69 -10.90 17.46
C ASN A 182 9.14 -11.03 17.95
N GLY A 183 9.89 -12.01 17.44
CA GLY A 183 11.26 -12.32 17.87
C GLY A 183 12.26 -11.20 17.57
N ASP A 184 12.13 -10.55 16.41
CA ASP A 184 13.01 -9.47 15.97
C ASP A 184 12.58 -8.10 16.57
N GLY A 185 11.56 -8.08 17.45
CA GLY A 185 11.08 -6.87 18.14
C GLY A 185 10.29 -5.89 17.26
N HIS A 186 10.00 -6.25 16.00
CA HIS A 186 9.32 -5.37 15.06
C HIS A 186 7.89 -5.04 15.49
N LEU A 187 7.12 -5.99 16.01
CA LEU A 187 5.77 -5.70 16.50
C LEU A 187 5.78 -4.66 17.62
N LEU A 188 6.72 -4.78 18.57
CA LEU A 188 6.89 -3.83 19.65
C LEU A 188 7.31 -2.45 19.13
N ARG A 189 8.21 -2.41 18.13
CA ARG A 189 8.60 -1.16 17.46
C ARG A 189 7.39 -0.49 16.79
N MET A 190 6.59 -1.23 16.03
CA MET A 190 5.38 -0.71 15.40
C MET A 190 4.40 -0.14 16.44
N PHE A 191 4.17 -0.86 17.54
CA PHE A 191 3.33 -0.40 18.65
C PHE A 191 3.87 0.88 19.29
N ALA A 192 5.16 0.92 19.64
CA ALA A 192 5.81 2.09 20.24
C ALA A 192 5.71 3.32 19.32
N THR A 193 5.90 3.10 18.02
CA THR A 193 5.82 4.12 16.97
C THR A 193 4.40 4.73 16.88
N VAL A 194 3.34 3.92 16.96
CA VAL A 194 1.96 4.44 17.05
C VAL A 194 1.71 5.17 18.37
N LEU A 195 2.16 4.59 19.49
CA LEU A 195 1.95 5.17 20.81
C LEU A 195 2.60 6.55 20.93
N ALA A 196 3.82 6.72 20.40
CA ALA A 196 4.53 7.99 20.35
C ALA A 196 3.77 9.04 19.53
N ALA A 197 3.19 8.65 18.39
CA ALA A 197 2.37 9.55 17.57
C ALA A 197 1.11 10.02 18.32
N VAL A 198 0.38 9.09 18.95
CA VAL A 198 -0.82 9.41 19.76
C VAL A 198 -0.48 10.33 20.93
N TYR A 199 0.62 10.06 21.63
CA TYR A 199 1.07 10.89 22.74
C TYR A 199 1.40 12.32 22.28
N GLY A 200 2.11 12.45 21.15
CA GLY A 200 2.42 13.75 20.55
C GLY A 200 1.16 14.55 20.18
N ASP A 201 0.13 13.87 19.65
CA ASP A 201 -1.15 14.52 19.33
C ASP A 201 -1.89 15.00 20.59
N ILE A 202 -1.87 14.20 21.67
CA ILE A 202 -2.45 14.59 22.97
C ILE A 202 -1.76 15.83 23.53
N ASP A 203 -0.43 15.89 23.48
CA ASP A 203 0.32 17.05 23.98
C ASP A 203 0.10 18.30 23.13
N ALA A 204 0.02 18.16 21.81
CA ALA A 204 -0.34 19.25 20.92
C ALA A 204 -1.74 19.81 21.21
N LEU A 205 -2.72 18.92 21.45
CA LEU A 205 -4.07 19.31 21.85
C LEU A 205 -4.09 20.05 23.19
N ARG A 206 -3.34 19.57 24.19
CA ARG A 206 -3.22 20.24 25.50
C ARG A 206 -2.61 21.63 25.36
N ALA A 207 -1.55 21.78 24.57
CA ALA A 207 -0.92 23.07 24.32
C ALA A 207 -1.87 24.05 23.62
N ALA A 208 -2.63 23.59 22.62
CA ALA A 208 -3.62 24.40 21.92
C ALA A 208 -4.75 24.88 22.85
N VAL A 209 -5.26 24.00 23.72
CA VAL A 209 -6.27 24.36 24.72
C VAL A 209 -5.74 25.39 25.72
N ALA A 210 -4.51 25.21 26.21
CA ALA A 210 -3.87 26.18 27.11
C ALA A 210 -3.66 27.55 26.45
N ALA A 211 -3.24 27.58 25.18
CA ALA A 211 -3.08 28.83 24.43
C ALA A 211 -4.42 29.55 24.20
N ALA A 212 -5.49 28.81 23.91
CA ALA A 212 -6.83 29.37 23.75
C ALA A 212 -7.42 29.94 25.06
N ALA A 213 -7.00 29.40 26.21
CA ALA A 213 -7.40 29.88 27.53
C ALA A 213 -6.59 31.09 28.04
N ALA A 214 -5.53 31.51 27.32
CA ALA A 214 -4.72 32.65 27.71
C ALA A 214 -5.51 33.97 27.56
N PRO A 215 -5.50 34.86 28.56
CA PRO A 215 -6.23 36.12 28.49
C PRO A 215 -5.64 37.02 27.38
N VAL A 216 -6.52 37.61 26.56
CA VAL A 216 -6.13 38.58 25.53
C VAL A 216 -5.47 39.78 26.22
N PRO A 217 -4.25 40.19 25.82
CA PRO A 217 -3.59 41.34 26.41
C PRO A 217 -4.45 42.59 26.18
N ARG A 218 -4.76 43.33 27.25
CA ARG A 218 -5.46 44.62 27.14
C ARG A 218 -4.53 45.66 26.49
N PRO A 219 -5.06 46.52 25.60
CA PRO A 219 -4.30 47.59 24.96
C PRO A 219 -3.80 48.64 25.96
#